data_AF-A0A010RVK4-F1
#
_entry.id   AF-A0A010RVK4-F1
#
_cell.length_a   1.000
_cell.length_b   1.000
_cell.length_c   1.000
_cell.angle_alpha   90.00
_cell.angle_beta   90.00
_cell.angle_gamma   90.00
#
_symmetry.space_group_name_H-M   'P 1'
#
loop_
_entity.id
_entity.type
_entity.pdbx_description
1 polymer ?
#
loop_
_entity_poly.entity_id
_entity_poly.type
_entity_poly.pdbx_seq_one_letter_code
_entity_poly.pdbx_strand_id
1 'polypeptide(L)' 'MKRLATRICTFDELLKRIDLDLWRVHRHGPGQYTFVPIQYWRE' A
#
# COMPACT_ATOMS: atom_id res chain seq x y z
N MET A 1 -16.38 8.52 -19.87
CA MET A 1 -16.05 8.41 -18.42
C MET A 1 -15.31 7.09 -18.18
N LYS A 2 -14.04 7.13 -17.79
CA LYS A 2 -13.31 5.90 -17.40
C LYS A 2 -13.92 5.40 -16.08
N ARG A 3 -14.54 4.22 -16.08
CA ARG A 3 -14.98 3.56 -14.83
C ARG A 3 -13.73 3.31 -13.99
N LEU A 4 -13.60 4.01 -12.86
CA LEU A 4 -12.64 3.63 -11.83
C LEU A 4 -13.13 2.28 -11.27
N ALA A 5 -12.42 1.22 -11.59
CA ALA A 5 -12.73 -0.11 -11.11
C ALA A 5 -12.20 -0.24 -9.67
N THR A 6 -13.07 0.00 -8.70
CA THR A 6 -12.76 -0.26 -7.30
C THR A 6 -12.96 -1.75 -7.05
N ARG A 7 -11.88 -2.49 -6.73
CA ARG A 7 -11.94 -3.92 -6.41
C ARG A 7 -11.60 -4.11 -4.93
N ILE A 8 -12.45 -4.85 -4.22
CA ILE A 8 -12.14 -5.30 -2.85
C ILE A 8 -11.04 -6.35 -2.95
N CYS A 9 -9.98 -6.19 -2.17
CA CYS A 9 -8.88 -7.16 -2.07
C CYS A 9 -8.44 -7.30 -0.61
N THR A 10 -7.83 -8.44 -0.32
CA THR A 10 -7.20 -8.71 0.98
C THR A 10 -5.87 -7.96 1.10
N PHE A 11 -5.40 -7.79 2.33
CA PHE A 11 -4.13 -7.12 2.59
C PHE A 11 -2.94 -7.85 1.96
N ASP A 12 -2.92 -9.19 1.97
CA ASP A 12 -1.87 -9.99 1.32
C ASP A 12 -1.87 -9.81 -0.20
N GLU A 13 -3.05 -9.70 -0.81
CA GLU A 13 -3.15 -9.39 -2.24
C GLU A 13 -2.68 -7.97 -2.57
N LEU A 14 -2.94 -7.02 -1.66
CA LEU A 14 -2.46 -5.65 -1.80
C LEU A 14 -0.92 -5.61 -1.72
N LEU A 15 -0.32 -6.29 -0.73
CA LEU A 15 1.13 -6.37 -0.58
C LEU A 15 1.82 -7.01 -1.78
N LYS A 16 1.21 -8.03 -2.40
CA LYS A 16 1.75 -8.66 -3.62
C LYS A 16 1.70 -7.77 -4.86
N ARG A 17 0.88 -6.72 -4.84
CA ARG A 17 0.66 -5.81 -5.98
C ARG A 17 1.36 -4.47 -5.82
N ILE A 18 1.61 -4.06 -4.58
CA ILE A 18 2.34 -2.84 -4.30
C ILE A 18 3.80 -3.05 -4.69
N ASP A 19 4.29 -2.11 -5.49
CA ASP A 19 5.70 -2.02 -5.81
C ASP A 19 6.47 -1.53 -4.57
N LEU A 20 7.12 -2.44 -3.88
CA LEU A 20 7.89 -2.14 -2.66
C LEU A 20 9.14 -1.30 -2.96
N ASP A 21 9.53 -1.14 -4.23
CA ASP A 21 10.59 -0.22 -4.64
C ASP A 21 10.10 1.23 -4.72
N LEU A 22 8.78 1.47 -4.60
CA LEU A 22 8.17 2.80 -4.58
C LEU A 22 7.52 3.13 -3.23
N TRP A 23 7.26 2.13 -2.39
CA TRP A 23 6.48 2.27 -1.16
C TRP A 23 7.16 1.60 0.04
N ARG A 24 7.25 2.34 1.15
CA ARG A 24 7.52 1.80 2.49
C ARG A 24 6.22 1.46 3.18
N VAL A 25 6.19 0.31 3.86
CA VAL A 25 5.02 -0.15 4.63
C VAL A 25 5.36 -0.16 6.11
N HIS A 26 4.65 0.63 6.89
CA HIS A 26 4.75 0.68 8.35
C HIS A 26 3.63 -0.11 8.98
N ARG A 27 3.96 -0.98 9.94
CA ARG A 27 3.00 -1.75 10.72
C ARG A 27 2.91 -1.18 12.13
N HIS A 28 1.71 -0.82 12.56
CA HIS A 28 1.45 -0.28 13.91
C HIS A 28 0.80 -1.31 14.83
N GLY A 29 0.11 -2.29 14.27
CA GLY A 29 -0.62 -3.31 15.03
C GLY A 29 -1.32 -4.33 14.12
N PRO A 30 -2.15 -5.23 14.68
CA PRO A 30 -2.94 -6.17 13.89
C PRO A 30 -3.86 -5.42 12.91
N GLY A 31 -3.66 -5.62 11.60
CA GLY A 31 -4.46 -5.00 10.55
C GLY A 31 -4.22 -3.50 10.31
N GLN A 32 -3.28 -2.88 11.04
CA GLN A 32 -3.03 -1.44 10.93
C GLN A 32 -1.69 -1.18 10.24
N TYR A 33 -1.78 -0.60 9.04
CA TYR A 33 -0.63 -0.35 8.19
C TYR A 33 -0.70 1.04 7.55
N THR A 34 0.45 1.66 7.37
CA THR A 34 0.60 2.90 6.62
C THR A 34 1.53 2.67 5.44
N PHE A 35 1.10 3.07 4.25
CA PHE A 35 1.89 3.00 3.03
C PHE A 35 2.41 4.41 2.72
N VAL A 36 3.73 4.57 2.74
CA VAL A 36 4.41 5.84 2.53
C VAL A 36 5.20 5.76 1.24
N PRO A 37 4.96 6.63 0.24
CA PRO A 37 5.81 6.70 -0.94
C PRO A 37 7.26 7.00 -0.53
N ILE A 38 8.24 6.28 -1.10
CA ILE A 38 9.66 6.44 -0.74
C ILE A 38 10.14 7.89 -0.96
N GLN A 39 9.59 8.62 -1.93
CA GLN A 39 9.91 10.04 -2.15
C GLN A 39 9.60 10.95 -0.94
N TYR A 40 8.75 10.52 -0.02
CA TYR A 40 8.41 11.23 1.21
C TYR A 40 9.02 10.59 2.46
N TRP A 41 9.80 9.52 2.29
CA TRP A 41 10.53 8.88 3.37
C TRP A 41 11.78 9.69 3.69
N ARG A 42 11.79 10.37 4.84
CA ARG A 42 12.99 11.02 5.40
C ARG A 42 13.42 10.24 6.63
N GLU A 43 14.63 9.69 6.58
CA GLU A 43 15.27 8.98 7.70
C GLU A 43 15.69 9.94 8.82
#